data_AF-A0A2X3LL51-F1
#
_entry.id   AF-A0A2X3LL51-F1
#
_cell.length_a   1.000
_cell.length_b   1.000
_cell.length_c   1.000
_cell.angle_alpha   90.00
_cell.angle_beta   90.00
_cell.angle_gamma   90.00
#
_symmetry.space_group_name_H-M   'P 1'
#
loop_
_entity.id
_entity.type
_entity.pdbx_description
1 polymer ?
#
loop_
_entity_poly.entity_id
_entity_poly.type
_entity_poly.pdbx_seq_one_letter_code
_entity_poly.pdbx_strand_id
1 'polypeptide(L)'
;MKPSVILYKALPDDLLQRLQEHFTVHQVANLSPQTVEQNAAIFAEAEGLLGSNENVDAALLEKMPKLRATSTISVGYDNFDVDALTARKILLMHTPTVLTETVADTLMALVLSTARRVVEVAERVKAGEWTASIGPDWYGTDVHHKTLALSGWTDRYGRWHNVRTLASTCPSSITRAATIKKQKNASTPATAIWILCYKSQISFA
;
A
#
# COMPACT_ATOMS: atom_id res chain seq x y z
N MET A 1 -27.13 -6.54 17.01
CA MET A 1 -27.04 -5.73 15.77
C MET A 1 -25.65 -5.91 15.17
N LYS A 2 -25.51 -5.90 13.85
CA LYS A 2 -24.20 -5.92 13.19
C LYS A 2 -23.51 -4.55 13.38
N PRO A 3 -22.20 -4.51 13.65
CA PRO A 3 -21.45 -3.25 13.73
C PRO A 3 -21.47 -2.52 12.38
N SER A 4 -21.53 -1.19 12.42
CA SER A 4 -21.52 -0.34 11.22
C SER A 4 -20.08 -0.06 10.77
N VAL A 5 -19.81 -0.23 9.47
CA VAL A 5 -18.49 0.01 8.85
C VAL A 5 -18.67 0.90 7.63
N ILE A 6 -17.85 1.94 7.53
CA ILE A 6 -17.75 2.79 6.34
C ILE A 6 -16.67 2.24 5.43
N LEU A 7 -17.05 2.01 4.18
CA LEU A 7 -16.16 1.61 3.09
C LEU A 7 -16.05 2.78 2.10
N TYR A 8 -14.87 3.38 1.98
CA TYR A 8 -14.63 4.52 1.08
C TYR A 8 -13.74 4.16 -0.13
N LYS A 9 -13.55 2.86 -0.37
CA LYS A 9 -12.83 2.33 -1.52
C LYS A 9 -13.54 1.08 -2.03
N ALA A 10 -13.71 0.97 -3.35
CA ALA A 10 -14.29 -0.22 -3.95
C ALA A 10 -13.47 -1.47 -3.61
N LEU A 11 -14.17 -2.54 -3.24
CA LEU A 11 -13.62 -3.89 -3.03
C LEU A 11 -14.14 -4.82 -4.13
N PRO A 12 -13.36 -5.86 -4.50
CA PRO A 12 -13.89 -7.01 -5.23
C PRO A 12 -15.14 -7.60 -4.55
N ASP A 13 -16.07 -8.13 -5.36
CA ASP A 13 -17.39 -8.58 -4.90
C ASP A 13 -17.31 -9.66 -3.82
N ASP A 14 -16.37 -10.58 -3.93
CA ASP A 14 -16.15 -11.65 -2.96
C ASP A 14 -15.74 -11.11 -1.58
N LEU A 15 -14.89 -10.07 -1.55
CA LEU A 15 -14.46 -9.41 -0.32
C LEU A 15 -15.57 -8.54 0.27
N LEU A 16 -16.33 -7.86 -0.57
CA LEU A 16 -17.47 -7.06 -0.14
C LEU A 16 -18.54 -7.95 0.50
N GLN A 17 -18.87 -9.08 -0.12
CA GLN A 17 -19.84 -10.04 0.41
C GLN A 17 -19.40 -10.57 1.78
N ARG A 18 -18.14 -10.98 1.90
CA ARG A 18 -17.55 -11.44 3.18
C ARG A 18 -17.58 -10.36 4.27
N LEU A 19 -17.43 -9.09 3.90
CA LEU A 19 -17.56 -7.99 4.85
C LEU A 19 -19.02 -7.82 5.30
N GLN A 20 -19.98 -7.90 4.37
CA GLN A 20 -21.42 -7.79 4.65
C GLN A 20 -21.99 -8.94 5.49
N GLU A 21 -21.37 -10.12 5.46
CA GLU A 21 -21.74 -11.25 6.33
C GLU A 21 -21.64 -10.87 7.81
N HIS A 22 -20.65 -10.06 8.19
CA HIS A 22 -20.36 -9.72 9.58
C HIS A 22 -20.75 -8.29 9.97
N PHE A 23 -20.80 -7.35 9.02
CA PHE A 23 -20.97 -5.93 9.28
C PHE A 23 -22.10 -5.30 8.44
N THR A 24 -22.62 -4.17 8.92
CA THR A 24 -23.46 -3.28 8.10
C THR A 24 -22.53 -2.34 7.35
N VAL A 25 -22.39 -2.53 6.04
CA VAL A 25 -21.41 -1.79 5.21
C VAL A 25 -22.09 -0.60 4.55
N HIS A 26 -21.56 0.60 4.79
CA HIS A 26 -21.96 1.84 4.14
C HIS A 26 -20.88 2.26 3.17
N GLN A 27 -21.20 2.27 1.87
CA GLN A 27 -20.26 2.67 0.83
C GLN A 27 -20.36 4.17 0.59
N VAL A 28 -19.23 4.87 0.65
CA VAL A 28 -19.11 6.29 0.34
C VAL A 28 -18.03 6.48 -0.74
N ALA A 29 -18.12 7.56 -1.52
CA ALA A 29 -17.20 7.76 -2.64
C ALA A 29 -15.79 8.20 -2.20
N ASN A 30 -15.70 8.99 -1.13
CA ASN A 30 -14.46 9.56 -0.59
C ASN A 30 -14.71 10.07 0.85
N LEU A 31 -13.67 10.68 1.46
CA LEU A 31 -13.76 11.30 2.80
C LEU A 31 -13.76 12.83 2.73
N SER A 32 -14.25 13.41 1.62
CA SER A 32 -14.38 14.87 1.51
C SER A 32 -15.35 15.42 2.55
N PRO A 33 -15.15 16.67 3.04
CA PRO A 33 -16.05 17.28 4.02
C PRO A 33 -17.53 17.23 3.59
N GLN A 34 -17.80 17.46 2.30
CA GLN A 34 -19.16 17.38 1.76
C GLN A 34 -19.76 15.98 1.88
N THR A 35 -19.00 14.92 1.56
CA THR A 35 -19.48 13.53 1.70
C THR A 35 -19.69 13.15 3.16
N VAL A 36 -18.81 13.60 4.06
CA VAL A 36 -18.94 13.38 5.50
C VAL A 36 -20.19 14.06 6.05
N GLU A 37 -20.46 15.31 5.65
CA GLU A 37 -21.66 16.06 6.07
C GLU A 37 -22.95 15.43 5.56
N GLN A 38 -23.00 15.03 4.28
CA GLN A 38 -24.16 14.36 3.68
C GLN A 38 -24.50 13.03 4.38
N ASN A 39 -23.49 12.36 4.95
CA ASN A 39 -23.62 11.06 5.60
C ASN A 39 -23.40 11.15 7.12
N ALA A 40 -23.58 12.33 7.73
CA ALA A 40 -23.17 12.59 9.11
C ALA A 40 -23.74 11.57 10.13
N ALA A 41 -24.98 11.11 9.94
CA ALA A 41 -25.59 10.11 10.82
C ALA A 41 -24.86 8.75 10.77
N ILE A 42 -24.38 8.35 9.58
CA ILE A 42 -23.62 7.11 9.40
C ILE A 42 -22.23 7.27 10.02
N PHE A 43 -21.55 8.39 9.78
CA PHE A 43 -20.24 8.68 10.37
C PHE A 43 -20.29 8.72 11.90
N ALA A 44 -21.35 9.26 12.49
CA ALA A 44 -21.53 9.31 13.93
C ALA A 44 -21.64 7.91 14.58
N GLU A 45 -22.25 6.96 13.86
CA GLU A 45 -22.55 5.61 14.35
C GLU A 45 -21.53 4.55 13.94
N ALA A 46 -20.67 4.84 12.96
CA ALA A 46 -19.70 3.89 12.42
C ALA A 46 -18.67 3.46 13.48
N GLU A 47 -18.49 2.15 13.62
CA GLU A 47 -17.49 1.54 14.48
C GLU A 47 -16.20 1.18 13.73
N GLY A 48 -16.28 1.09 12.40
CA GLY A 48 -15.16 0.76 11.52
C GLY A 48 -15.03 1.67 10.31
N LEU A 49 -13.80 1.89 9.86
CA LEU A 49 -13.47 2.65 8.66
C LEU A 49 -12.45 1.87 7.81
N LEU A 50 -12.76 1.64 6.54
CA LEU A 50 -11.94 0.83 5.62
C LEU A 50 -11.81 1.50 4.24
N GLY A 51 -10.59 1.61 3.74
CA GLY A 51 -10.34 2.10 2.37
C GLY A 51 -8.86 2.41 2.10
N SER A 52 -8.57 3.28 1.15
CA SER A 52 -7.21 3.76 0.86
C SER A 52 -7.24 5.11 0.14
N ASN A 53 -6.09 5.80 0.11
CA ASN A 53 -5.86 7.05 -0.62
C ASN A 53 -6.72 8.26 -0.17
N GLU A 54 -7.20 8.28 1.07
CA GLU A 54 -7.90 9.42 1.68
C GLU A 54 -7.24 9.81 2.99
N ASN A 55 -7.41 11.06 3.42
CA ASN A 55 -6.86 11.55 4.69
C ASN A 55 -7.80 11.24 5.85
N VAL A 56 -7.24 10.66 6.91
CA VAL A 56 -7.95 10.38 8.17
C VAL A 56 -7.28 11.22 9.26
N ASP A 57 -7.70 12.48 9.33
CA ASP A 57 -7.18 13.48 10.26
C ASP A 57 -8.05 13.62 11.52
N ALA A 58 -7.57 14.42 12.48
CA ALA A 58 -8.31 14.70 13.71
C ALA A 58 -9.72 15.25 13.46
N ALA A 59 -9.91 16.09 12.44
CA ALA A 59 -11.21 16.72 12.13
C ALA A 59 -12.24 15.68 11.67
N LEU A 60 -11.84 14.73 10.83
CA LEU A 60 -12.69 13.60 10.47
C LEU A 60 -13.00 12.73 11.68
N LEU A 61 -11.97 12.42 12.47
CA LEU A 61 -12.09 11.59 13.65
C LEU A 61 -13.11 12.15 14.64
N GLU A 62 -13.17 13.47 14.86
CA GLU A 62 -14.19 14.12 15.70
C GLU A 62 -15.63 13.82 15.27
N LYS A 63 -15.88 13.61 13.97
CA LYS A 63 -17.21 13.25 13.44
C LYS A 63 -17.59 11.79 13.66
N MET A 64 -16.65 10.96 14.14
CA MET A 64 -16.82 9.52 14.30
C MET A 64 -16.61 9.08 15.77
N PRO A 65 -17.47 9.49 16.72
CA PRO A 65 -17.28 9.24 18.14
C PRO A 65 -17.26 7.74 18.51
N LYS A 66 -17.98 6.89 17.76
CA LYS A 66 -18.06 5.44 17.99
C LYS A 66 -16.98 4.62 17.28
N LEU A 67 -16.06 5.26 16.55
CA LEU A 67 -15.01 4.57 15.82
C LEU A 67 -14.10 3.79 16.76
N ARG A 68 -13.85 2.51 16.43
CA ARG A 68 -13.02 1.59 17.22
C ARG A 68 -11.85 1.03 16.42
N ALA A 69 -12.01 0.89 15.11
CA ALA A 69 -10.99 0.34 14.23
C ALA A 69 -10.97 1.04 12.87
N THR A 70 -9.76 1.24 12.36
CA THR A 70 -9.47 1.75 11.03
C THR A 70 -8.59 0.75 10.31
N SER A 71 -8.77 0.62 9.00
CA SER A 71 -7.99 -0.28 8.16
C SER A 71 -7.71 0.38 6.83
N THR A 72 -6.44 0.35 6.41
CA THR A 72 -6.02 0.83 5.09
C THR A 72 -5.66 -0.33 4.17
N ILE A 73 -6.07 -0.23 2.91
CA ILE A 73 -5.69 -1.14 1.82
C ILE A 73 -4.39 -0.63 1.20
N SER A 74 -3.35 -0.49 2.02
CA SER A 74 -2.04 -0.03 1.61
C SER A 74 -0.97 -0.35 2.65
N VAL A 75 0.30 -0.30 2.22
CA VAL A 75 1.47 -0.47 3.09
C VAL A 75 1.74 0.81 3.88
N GLY A 76 1.67 1.97 3.22
CA GLY A 76 1.84 3.28 3.86
C GLY A 76 0.59 3.69 4.64
N TYR A 77 0.78 4.46 5.69
CA TYR A 77 -0.31 4.99 6.50
C TYR A 77 -0.07 6.45 6.91
N ASP A 78 0.76 7.16 6.15
CA ASP A 78 1.14 8.56 6.37
C ASP A 78 -0.06 9.52 6.28
N ASN A 79 -1.14 9.06 5.64
CA ASN A 79 -2.43 9.74 5.53
C ASN A 79 -3.33 9.59 6.77
N PHE A 80 -2.90 8.85 7.80
CA PHE A 80 -3.61 8.70 9.07
C PHE A 80 -2.91 9.48 10.17
N ASP A 81 -3.67 10.25 10.95
CA ASP A 81 -3.20 10.86 12.19
C ASP A 81 -3.10 9.79 13.29
N VAL A 82 -1.93 9.13 13.35
CA VAL A 82 -1.66 8.04 14.28
C VAL A 82 -1.72 8.50 15.74
N ASP A 83 -1.35 9.74 16.02
CA ASP A 83 -1.38 10.28 17.38
C ASP A 83 -2.83 10.50 17.83
N ALA A 84 -3.68 11.07 16.97
CA ALA A 84 -5.12 11.22 17.25
C ALA A 84 -5.82 9.86 17.42
N LEU A 85 -5.50 8.87 16.59
CA LEU A 85 -6.01 7.50 16.72
C LEU A 85 -5.57 6.87 18.05
N THR A 86 -4.30 7.04 18.41
CA THR A 86 -3.72 6.50 19.65
C THR A 86 -4.35 7.13 20.89
N ALA A 87 -4.53 8.46 20.89
CA ALA A 87 -5.18 9.18 21.98
C ALA A 87 -6.61 8.67 22.25
N ARG A 88 -7.32 8.25 21.18
CA ARG A 88 -8.67 7.69 21.23
C ARG A 88 -8.74 6.18 21.39
N LYS A 89 -7.59 5.48 21.45
CA LYS A 89 -7.47 4.01 21.50
C LYS A 89 -8.13 3.31 20.30
N ILE A 90 -8.06 3.93 19.13
CA ILE A 90 -8.58 3.39 17.88
C ILE A 90 -7.47 2.56 17.22
N LEU A 91 -7.80 1.34 16.82
CA LEU A 91 -6.84 0.47 16.14
C LEU A 91 -6.63 0.93 14.69
N LEU A 92 -5.38 0.88 14.22
CA LEU A 92 -5.03 1.07 12.81
C LEU A 92 -4.42 -0.22 12.25
N MET A 93 -5.02 -0.73 11.19
CA MET A 93 -4.53 -1.89 10.43
C MET A 93 -4.07 -1.44 9.05
N HIS A 94 -2.97 -2.03 8.57
CA HIS A 94 -2.40 -1.81 7.25
C HIS A 94 -1.89 -3.15 6.71
N THR A 95 -1.48 -3.19 5.44
CA THR A 95 -1.04 -4.43 4.78
C THR A 95 0.47 -4.40 4.56
N PRO A 96 1.31 -4.66 5.58
CA PRO A 96 2.75 -4.72 5.36
C PRO A 96 3.12 -5.92 4.47
N THR A 97 4.23 -5.82 3.74
CA THR A 97 4.87 -6.90 2.95
C THR A 97 4.15 -7.41 1.70
N VAL A 98 2.84 -7.21 1.55
CA VAL A 98 2.06 -7.81 0.45
C VAL A 98 2.43 -7.31 -0.95
N LEU A 99 3.11 -6.15 -1.05
CA LEU A 99 3.51 -5.54 -2.33
C LEU A 99 5.04 -5.51 -2.51
N THR A 100 5.83 -6.04 -1.57
CA THR A 100 7.29 -5.85 -1.57
C THR A 100 7.94 -6.38 -2.84
N GLU A 101 7.63 -7.61 -3.24
CA GLU A 101 8.22 -8.22 -4.43
C GLU A 101 7.67 -7.59 -5.72
N THR A 102 6.36 -7.36 -5.80
CA THR A 102 5.72 -6.74 -6.98
C THR A 102 6.22 -5.32 -7.25
N VAL A 103 6.48 -4.54 -6.20
CA VAL A 103 7.09 -3.20 -6.33
C VAL A 103 8.53 -3.31 -6.80
N ALA A 104 9.30 -4.30 -6.33
CA ALA A 104 10.66 -4.54 -6.80
C ALA A 104 10.70 -4.94 -8.28
N ASP A 105 9.79 -5.82 -8.72
CA ASP A 105 9.64 -6.20 -10.13
C ASP A 105 9.31 -4.99 -11.00
N THR A 106 8.38 -4.15 -10.54
CA THR A 106 7.99 -2.91 -11.22
C THR A 106 9.16 -1.94 -11.33
N LEU A 107 9.96 -1.80 -10.27
CA LEU A 107 11.16 -0.98 -10.28
C LEU A 107 12.16 -1.46 -11.34
N MET A 108 12.38 -2.78 -11.44
CA MET A 108 13.29 -3.33 -12.44
C MET A 108 12.76 -3.20 -13.86
N ALA A 109 11.45 -3.38 -14.04
CA ALA A 109 10.79 -3.13 -15.31
C ALA A 109 10.98 -1.67 -15.76
N LEU A 110 10.85 -0.69 -14.86
CA LEU A 110 11.08 0.73 -15.16
C LEU A 110 12.55 1.02 -15.49
N VAL A 111 13.50 0.47 -14.72
CA VAL A 111 14.94 0.62 -14.99
C VAL A 111 15.30 0.07 -16.38
N LEU A 112 14.85 -1.14 -16.71
CA LEU A 112 15.13 -1.74 -18.01
C LEU A 112 14.41 -1.01 -19.15
N SER A 113 13.15 -0.62 -18.95
CA SER A 113 12.37 0.07 -19.96
C SER A 113 12.96 1.42 -20.34
N THR A 114 13.46 2.16 -19.35
CA THR A 114 14.13 3.46 -19.56
C THR A 114 15.51 3.28 -20.17
N ALA A 115 16.34 2.40 -19.62
CA ALA A 115 17.70 2.17 -20.12
C ALA A 115 17.70 1.65 -21.57
N ARG A 116 16.74 0.79 -21.94
CA ARG A 116 16.64 0.19 -23.27
C ARG A 116 15.64 0.88 -24.19
N ARG A 117 15.06 2.00 -23.76
CA ARG A 117 14.10 2.81 -24.54
C ARG A 117 12.93 1.96 -25.07
N VAL A 118 12.48 1.00 -24.28
CA VAL A 118 11.50 -0.03 -24.70
C VAL A 118 10.21 0.61 -25.18
N VAL A 119 9.70 1.59 -24.43
CA VAL A 119 8.44 2.28 -24.76
C VAL A 119 8.58 3.04 -26.08
N GLU A 120 9.64 3.83 -26.25
CA GLU A 120 9.86 4.62 -27.46
C GLU A 120 9.96 3.75 -28.71
N VAL A 121 10.75 2.67 -28.64
CA VAL A 121 10.93 1.76 -29.77
C VAL A 121 9.63 0.99 -30.06
N ALA A 122 8.86 0.61 -29.04
CA ALA A 122 7.58 -0.05 -29.23
C ALA A 122 6.56 0.86 -29.95
N GLU A 123 6.50 2.15 -29.61
CA GLU A 123 5.61 3.09 -30.30
C GLU A 123 5.99 3.28 -31.76
N ARG A 124 7.29 3.31 -32.10
CA ARG A 124 7.75 3.39 -33.50
C ARG A 124 7.39 2.15 -34.31
N VAL A 125 7.49 0.96 -33.70
CA VAL A 125 7.05 -0.28 -34.34
C VAL A 125 5.54 -0.23 -34.61
N LYS A 126 4.73 0.24 -33.67
CA LYS A 126 3.27 0.41 -33.87
C LYS A 126 2.96 1.43 -34.96
N ALA A 127 3.78 2.48 -35.10
CA ALA A 127 3.66 3.48 -36.17
C ALA A 127 4.10 2.96 -37.56
N GLY A 128 4.56 1.72 -37.68
CA GLY A 128 5.02 1.14 -38.95
C GLY A 128 6.42 1.59 -39.37
N GLU A 129 7.18 2.21 -38.48
CA GLU A 129 8.53 2.71 -38.78
C GLU A 129 9.61 1.63 -38.71
N TRP A 130 9.23 0.38 -38.46
CA TRP A 130 10.14 -0.75 -38.49
C TRP A 130 10.41 -1.20 -39.93
N THR A 131 11.27 -0.44 -40.60
CA THR A 131 11.64 -0.66 -42.00
C THR A 131 13.09 -1.15 -42.17
N ALA A 132 13.91 -1.03 -41.12
CA ALA A 132 15.31 -1.46 -41.08
C ALA A 132 15.78 -1.70 -39.63
N SER A 133 17.02 -2.17 -39.49
CA SER A 133 17.69 -2.24 -38.19
C SER A 133 17.97 -0.85 -37.61
N ILE A 134 17.93 -0.72 -36.29
CA ILE A 134 18.21 0.55 -35.59
C ILE A 134 19.70 0.92 -35.63
N GLY A 135 19.98 2.22 -35.67
CA GLY A 135 21.33 2.79 -35.61
C GLY A 135 21.69 3.39 -34.24
N PRO A 136 22.89 3.97 -34.10
CA PRO A 136 23.42 4.51 -32.84
C PRO A 136 22.50 5.49 -32.11
N ASP A 137 21.73 6.30 -32.84
CA ASP A 137 20.78 7.28 -32.28
C ASP A 137 19.63 6.62 -31.47
N TRP A 138 19.45 5.31 -31.65
CA TRP A 138 18.40 4.50 -31.03
C TRP A 138 18.94 3.41 -30.11
N TYR A 139 20.25 3.39 -29.86
CA TYR A 139 20.81 2.50 -28.87
C TYR A 139 20.45 2.94 -27.45
N GLY A 140 20.13 1.96 -26.63
CA GLY A 140 19.96 2.14 -25.20
C GLY A 140 21.31 2.12 -24.48
N THR A 141 21.23 2.13 -23.15
CA THR A 141 22.37 1.96 -22.27
C THR A 141 22.29 0.60 -21.58
N ASP A 142 23.43 -0.09 -21.48
CA ASP A 142 23.50 -1.34 -20.73
C ASP A 142 23.36 -1.10 -19.24
N VAL A 143 22.49 -1.88 -18.59
CA VAL A 143 22.28 -1.84 -17.13
C VAL A 143 23.33 -2.70 -16.40
N HIS A 144 23.82 -3.76 -17.06
CA HIS A 144 24.84 -4.61 -16.45
C HIS A 144 26.13 -3.84 -16.20
N HIS A 145 26.82 -4.17 -15.11
CA HIS A 145 28.05 -3.49 -14.65
C HIS A 145 27.89 -2.01 -14.26
N LYS A 146 26.66 -1.46 -14.25
CA LYS A 146 26.40 -0.13 -13.71
C LYS A 146 26.03 -0.16 -12.23
N THR A 147 26.33 0.93 -11.55
CA THR A 147 25.98 1.13 -10.14
C THR A 147 24.59 1.74 -10.03
N LEU A 148 23.69 1.04 -9.32
CA LEU A 148 22.38 1.56 -8.95
C LEU A 148 22.41 2.03 -7.50
N ALA A 149 22.11 3.31 -7.28
CA ALA A 149 21.94 3.85 -5.94
C ALA A 149 20.49 3.67 -5.49
N LEU A 150 20.29 3.09 -4.30
CA LEU A 150 18.97 2.88 -3.70
C LEU A 150 18.84 3.77 -2.47
N SER A 151 17.91 4.73 -2.52
CA SER A 151 17.56 5.58 -1.37
C SER A 151 16.37 4.97 -0.62
N GLY A 152 16.46 4.88 0.72
CA GLY A 152 15.43 4.22 1.54
C GLY A 152 15.64 2.72 1.74
N TRP A 153 16.85 2.21 1.50
CA TRP A 153 17.23 0.82 1.79
C TRP A 153 17.37 0.57 3.30
N THR A 154 16.25 0.50 4.01
CA THR A 154 16.18 0.03 5.40
C THR A 154 15.64 -1.40 5.43
N ASP A 155 16.34 -2.27 6.17
CA ASP A 155 16.08 -3.66 6.63
C ASP A 155 14.96 -4.55 6.01
N ARG A 156 13.80 -4.02 5.62
CA ARG A 156 12.68 -4.79 5.04
C ARG A 156 12.80 -5.07 3.53
N TYR A 157 13.37 -4.16 2.74
CA TYR A 157 13.61 -4.37 1.30
C TYR A 157 14.91 -5.14 1.01
N GLY A 158 15.78 -5.28 2.02
CA GLY A 158 17.10 -5.93 1.91
C GLY A 158 17.08 -7.45 1.77
N ARG A 159 15.91 -8.08 1.60
CA ARG A 159 15.77 -9.54 1.47
C ARG A 159 15.73 -10.04 0.02
N TRP A 160 16.03 -9.20 -0.96
CA TRP A 160 16.41 -9.62 -2.31
C TRP A 160 17.80 -10.28 -2.30
N HIS A 161 17.88 -11.52 -1.81
CA HIS A 161 19.07 -12.33 -1.98
C HIS A 161 19.04 -12.94 -3.40
N ASN A 162 19.97 -12.48 -4.25
CA ASN A 162 20.30 -12.93 -5.61
C ASN A 162 19.96 -11.99 -6.79
N VAL A 163 19.96 -10.67 -6.59
CA VAL A 163 20.50 -9.77 -7.63
C VAL A 163 21.95 -9.51 -7.25
N ARG A 164 22.88 -10.01 -8.06
CA ARG A 164 24.33 -10.01 -7.86
C ARG A 164 24.84 -8.56 -7.67
N THR A 165 24.78 -8.07 -6.45
CA THR A 165 25.43 -6.83 -6.00
C THR A 165 26.91 -7.15 -5.87
N LEU A 166 27.66 -6.98 -6.97
CA LEU A 166 29.11 -6.84 -6.90
C LEU A 166 29.43 -5.46 -6.32
N ALA A 167 29.26 -5.34 -5.01
CA ALA A 167 29.87 -4.26 -4.24
C ALA A 167 31.27 -4.73 -3.83
N SER A 168 32.25 -4.54 -4.72
CA SER A 168 33.64 -4.49 -4.29
C SER A 168 33.82 -3.24 -3.44
N THR A 169 33.98 -3.46 -2.14
CA THR A 169 34.64 -2.59 -1.14
C THR A 169 34.23 -1.11 -1.10
N CYS A 170 33.37 -0.76 -0.14
CA CYS A 170 33.46 0.54 0.52
C CYS A 170 33.14 0.38 2.03
N PRO A 171 33.91 0.97 2.97
CA PRO A 171 33.88 0.61 4.38
C PRO A 171 32.75 1.31 5.14
N SER A 172 32.06 0.51 5.97
CA SER A 172 31.45 0.85 7.27
C SER A 172 31.27 2.34 7.63
N SER A 173 30.07 2.88 7.42
CA SER A 173 29.48 3.89 8.30
C SER A 173 27.98 4.05 8.01
N ILE A 174 27.14 3.19 8.60
CA ILE A 174 25.72 3.48 8.79
C ILE A 174 25.43 3.31 10.29
N THR A 175 25.27 4.45 10.95
CA THR A 175 24.95 4.57 12.37
C THR A 175 23.56 4.02 12.65
N ARG A 176 23.46 3.19 13.69
CA ARG A 176 22.27 2.46 14.13
C ARG A 176 21.50 3.27 15.19
N ALA A 177 20.23 3.54 14.94
CA ALA A 177 19.19 3.93 15.91
C ALA A 177 17.84 3.61 15.23
N ALA A 178 16.78 3.05 15.84
CA ALA A 178 16.40 2.95 17.24
C ALA A 178 15.39 1.79 17.46
N THR A 179 15.45 1.25 18.67
CA THR A 179 14.37 0.87 19.61
C THR A 179 13.11 0.10 19.13
N ILE A 180 13.00 -1.13 19.66
CA ILE A 180 11.82 -2.00 19.69
C ILE A 180 10.72 -1.39 20.58
N LYS A 181 9.47 -1.28 20.08
CA LYS A 181 8.27 -1.34 20.93
C LYS A 181 7.41 -2.52 20.50
N LYS A 182 7.52 -3.60 21.26
CA LYS A 182 6.72 -4.83 21.14
C LYS A 182 5.51 -4.69 22.07
N GLN A 183 4.33 -4.39 21.55
CA GLN A 183 3.10 -4.50 22.34
C GLN A 183 2.56 -5.93 22.21
N LYS A 184 2.71 -6.70 23.30
CA LYS A 184 2.02 -7.96 23.54
C LYS A 184 0.69 -7.69 24.26
N ASN A 185 -0.28 -8.55 23.99
CA ASN A 185 -1.56 -8.80 24.66
C ASN A 185 -2.76 -7.93 24.27
N ALA A 186 -3.65 -8.52 23.47
CA ALA A 186 -5.10 -8.45 23.69
C ALA A 186 -5.79 -9.66 23.01
N SER A 187 -6.28 -10.59 23.82
CA SER A 187 -7.22 -11.62 23.42
C SER A 187 -8.63 -11.00 23.34
N THR A 188 -9.12 -10.70 22.14
CA THR A 188 -10.51 -10.26 21.87
C THR A 188 -10.80 -10.36 20.36
N PRO A 189 -12.06 -10.40 19.89
CA PRO A 189 -12.49 -11.02 18.62
C PRO A 189 -12.15 -10.26 17.33
N ALA A 190 -11.13 -9.39 17.34
CA ALA A 190 -10.61 -8.70 16.16
C ALA A 190 -9.99 -9.65 15.11
N THR A 191 -9.88 -10.94 15.43
CA THR A 191 -9.41 -12.01 14.55
C THR A 191 -10.25 -12.16 13.27
N ALA A 192 -11.52 -11.74 13.26
CA ALA A 192 -12.37 -11.83 12.07
C ALA A 192 -11.91 -10.89 10.94
N ILE A 193 -11.45 -9.68 11.26
CA ILE A 193 -10.92 -8.74 10.26
C ILE A 193 -9.57 -9.24 9.72
N TRP A 194 -8.76 -9.86 10.59
CA TRP A 194 -7.46 -10.42 10.23
C TRP A 194 -7.58 -11.64 9.29
N ILE A 195 -8.51 -12.56 9.59
CA ILE A 195 -8.73 -13.78 8.77
C ILE A 195 -9.34 -13.43 7.40
N LEU A 196 -10.15 -12.38 7.31
CA LEU A 196 -10.75 -11.97 6.04
C LEU A 196 -9.72 -11.44 5.04
N CYS A 197 -8.76 -10.65 5.52
CA CYS A 197 -7.70 -10.08 4.70
C CYS A 197 -6.60 -11.11 4.32
N TYR A 198 -6.26 -12.03 5.23
CA TYR A 198 -5.19 -13.00 5.00
C TYR A 198 -5.59 -14.20 4.11
N LYS A 199 -6.86 -14.66 4.17
CA LYS A 199 -7.30 -15.83 3.38
C LYS A 199 -7.63 -15.53 1.91
N SER A 200 -7.80 -14.28 1.49
CA SER A 200 -8.10 -14.00 0.07
C SER A 200 -6.87 -13.98 -0.84
N GLN A 201 -5.66 -13.99 -0.29
CA GLN A 201 -4.43 -13.87 -1.08
C GLN A 201 -3.68 -15.20 -1.28
N ILE A 202 -4.20 -16.32 -0.77
CA ILE A 202 -3.65 -17.68 -0.99
C ILE A 202 -4.26 -18.35 -2.24
N SER A 203 -5.28 -17.77 -2.88
CA SER A 203 -5.95 -18.37 -4.05
C SER A 203 -5.58 -17.74 -5.40
N PHE A 204 -4.54 -16.91 -5.47
CA PHE A 204 -3.89 -16.53 -6.73
C PHE A 204 -2.43 -16.98 -6.69
N ALA A 205 -2.24 -18.30 -6.81
CA ALA A 205 -1.01 -18.94 -7.24
C ALA A 205 -1.40 -20.03 -8.24
#